data_AF-A0A6A7JZK5-F1
#
_entry.id   AF-A0A6A7JZK5-F1
#
_cell.length_a   1.000
_cell.length_b   1.000
_cell.length_c   1.000
_cell.angle_alpha   90.00
_cell.angle_beta   90.00
_cell.angle_gamma   90.00
#
_symmetry.space_group_name_H-M   'P 1'
#
loop_
_entity.id
_entity.type
_entity.pdbx_description
1 polymer ?
#
loop_
_entity_poly.entity_id
_entity_poly.type
_entity_poly.pdbx_seq_one_letter_code
_entity_poly.pdbx_strand_id
1 'polypeptide(L)'
;MSDIKDFCTFCDPDAEDKKRIYYKTKNFTVWLSVGQIVEGYSLIIPNDHYNCIGVLPGELQEEYLCLKSLIRKKITEIYGKCVFYEHGRAGYCHVQPVNANLKKKLVKDGLFPIKLQKPTDIFSKYYELGQYLYYGDTEGQGYLFQINRPIPRQYLRTSTAQAIGKPELADWHKYPELDKLWTGKKKLLRALQGEENN
;
A
#
# COMPACT_ATOMS: atom_id res chain seq x y z
N MET A 1 -22.29 -17.66 -21.49
CA MET A 1 -21.29 -16.59 -21.31
C MET A 1 -20.25 -17.18 -20.39
N SER A 2 -19.01 -17.33 -20.86
CA SER A 2 -17.93 -17.94 -20.09
C SER A 2 -17.69 -17.15 -18.80
N ASP A 3 -17.87 -17.80 -17.65
CA ASP A 3 -17.49 -17.27 -16.35
C ASP A 3 -16.02 -16.83 -16.41
N ILE A 4 -15.79 -15.53 -16.46
CA ILE A 4 -14.47 -14.96 -16.19
C ILE A 4 -14.22 -15.31 -14.72
N LYS A 5 -13.43 -16.36 -14.48
CA LYS A 5 -12.79 -16.53 -13.17
C LYS A 5 -11.90 -15.32 -12.97
N ASP A 6 -12.35 -14.37 -12.17
CA ASP A 6 -11.49 -13.31 -11.64
C ASP A 6 -10.40 -13.97 -10.82
N PHE A 7 -9.25 -14.22 -11.45
CA PHE A 7 -8.05 -14.73 -10.79
C PHE A 7 -7.42 -13.62 -9.95
N CYS A 8 -8.02 -13.34 -8.80
CA CYS A 8 -7.39 -12.50 -7.79
C CYS A 8 -6.46 -13.34 -6.93
N THR A 9 -5.14 -13.14 -7.07
CA THR A 9 -4.11 -13.85 -6.29
C THR A 9 -4.28 -13.69 -4.78
N PHE A 10 -4.92 -12.61 -4.32
CA PHE A 10 -5.18 -12.40 -2.89
C PHE A 10 -6.36 -13.23 -2.37
N CYS A 11 -7.32 -13.56 -3.24
CA CYS A 11 -8.51 -14.34 -2.89
C CYS A 11 -8.28 -15.85 -3.02
N ASP A 12 -7.25 -16.27 -3.76
CA ASP A 12 -6.93 -17.67 -3.95
C ASP A 12 -6.46 -18.31 -2.62
N PRO A 13 -7.21 -19.29 -2.07
CA PRO A 13 -6.87 -19.92 -0.81
C PRO A 13 -5.54 -20.69 -0.89
N ASP A 14 -5.16 -21.17 -2.07
CA ASP A 14 -4.03 -22.06 -2.32
C ASP A 14 -2.84 -21.32 -2.95
N ALA A 15 -2.92 -20.00 -3.08
CA ALA A 15 -1.85 -19.19 -3.65
C ALA A 15 -0.54 -19.39 -2.87
N GLU A 16 0.49 -19.88 -3.56
CA GLU A 16 1.86 -20.03 -3.04
C GLU A 16 2.38 -18.72 -2.42
N ASP A 17 1.91 -17.60 -2.98
CA ASP A 17 2.24 -16.26 -2.56
C ASP A 17 1.81 -15.92 -1.12
N LYS A 18 0.92 -16.68 -0.48
CA LYS A 18 0.58 -16.51 0.95
C LYS A 18 1.78 -16.66 1.87
N LYS A 19 2.83 -17.35 1.42
CA LYS A 19 4.12 -17.39 2.13
C LYS A 19 4.78 -16.01 2.26
N ARG A 20 4.30 -14.97 1.59
CA ARG A 20 4.75 -13.56 1.72
C ARG A 20 4.04 -12.80 2.85
N ILE A 21 2.99 -13.38 3.45
CA ILE A 21 2.29 -12.79 4.60
C ILE A 21 3.22 -12.80 5.82
N TYR A 22 3.30 -11.67 6.49
CA TYR A 22 4.07 -11.52 7.73
C TYR A 22 3.22 -11.02 8.92
N TYR A 23 2.00 -10.57 8.68
CA TYR A 23 1.07 -10.18 9.74
C TYR A 23 -0.38 -10.39 9.31
N LYS A 24 -1.25 -10.68 10.27
CA LYS A 24 -2.67 -10.91 10.04
C LYS A 24 -3.49 -10.32 11.18
N THR A 25 -4.65 -9.79 10.83
CA THR A 25 -5.72 -9.45 11.77
C THR A 25 -6.96 -10.27 11.39
N LYS A 26 -8.11 -9.96 11.99
CA LYS A 26 -9.37 -10.66 11.70
C LYS A 26 -9.76 -10.51 10.22
N ASN A 27 -9.71 -9.29 9.70
CA ASN A 27 -10.23 -8.98 8.36
C ASN A 27 -9.14 -8.51 7.38
N PHE A 28 -7.87 -8.45 7.79
CA PHE A 28 -6.78 -8.02 6.93
C PHE A 28 -5.54 -8.91 7.03
N THR A 29 -4.75 -8.88 5.97
CA THR A 29 -3.43 -9.50 5.88
C THR A 29 -2.41 -8.48 5.40
N VAL A 30 -1.17 -8.63 5.84
CA VAL A 30 -0.05 -7.77 5.40
C VAL A 30 1.02 -8.63 4.74
N TRP A 31 1.28 -8.32 3.48
CA TRP A 31 2.15 -9.09 2.58
C TRP A 31 3.37 -8.27 2.23
N LEU A 32 4.50 -8.92 1.94
CA LEU A 32 5.55 -8.26 1.16
C LEU A 32 5.23 -8.34 -0.33
N SER A 33 5.40 -7.22 -1.02
CA SER A 33 5.20 -7.14 -2.47
C SER A 33 6.36 -7.79 -3.22
N VAL A 34 6.10 -8.46 -4.35
CA VAL A 34 7.17 -8.79 -5.30
C VAL A 34 7.62 -7.52 -6.02
N GLY A 35 8.91 -7.45 -6.36
CA GLY A 35 9.56 -6.24 -6.83
C GLY A 35 9.72 -5.23 -5.70
N GLN A 36 10.48 -5.61 -4.69
CA GLN A 36 10.91 -4.73 -3.59
C GLN A 36 11.76 -3.57 -4.14
N ILE A 37 11.12 -2.44 -4.44
CA ILE A 37 11.81 -1.18 -4.78
C ILE A 37 12.73 -0.76 -3.63
N VAL A 38 12.25 -0.99 -2.41
CA VAL A 38 13.01 -0.94 -1.17
C VAL A 38 12.65 -2.16 -0.33
N GLU A 39 13.55 -2.57 0.56
CA GLU A 39 13.28 -3.63 1.53
C GLU A 39 12.15 -3.19 2.48
N GLY A 40 11.20 -4.10 2.76
CA GLY A 40 10.04 -3.83 3.60
C GLY A 40 8.86 -3.19 2.85
N TYR A 41 8.88 -3.21 1.52
CA TYR A 41 7.73 -2.81 0.73
C TYR A 41 6.57 -3.80 0.95
N SER A 42 5.54 -3.32 1.63
CA SER A 42 4.38 -4.10 2.05
C SER A 42 3.09 -3.68 1.33
N LEU A 43 2.11 -4.59 1.37
CA LEU A 43 0.73 -4.37 0.98
C LEU A 43 -0.17 -4.70 2.17
N ILE A 44 -1.05 -3.77 2.55
CA ILE A 44 -2.15 -4.01 3.49
C ILE A 44 -3.39 -4.37 2.66
N ILE A 45 -3.91 -5.58 2.84
CA ILE A 45 -4.92 -6.18 1.99
C ILE A 45 -6.08 -6.68 2.86
N PRO A 46 -7.35 -6.30 2.61
CA PRO A 46 -8.51 -6.92 3.22
C PRO A 46 -8.61 -8.38 2.76
N ASN A 47 -9.10 -9.25 3.64
CA ASN A 47 -9.24 -10.66 3.35
C ASN A 47 -10.33 -10.90 2.29
N ASP A 48 -11.38 -10.07 2.29
CA ASP A 48 -12.42 -10.04 1.26
C ASP A 48 -12.04 -9.10 0.11
N HIS A 49 -12.62 -9.35 -1.06
CA HIS A 49 -12.33 -8.57 -2.26
C HIS A 49 -13.05 -7.20 -2.24
N TYR A 50 -12.28 -6.12 -2.30
CA TYR A 50 -12.79 -4.76 -2.47
C TYR A 50 -12.10 -4.04 -3.63
N ASN A 51 -12.82 -3.12 -4.28
CA ASN A 51 -12.29 -2.36 -5.42
C ASN A 51 -11.28 -1.28 -5.00
N CYS A 52 -11.35 -0.78 -3.77
CA CYS A 52 -10.42 0.20 -3.20
C CYS A 52 -10.58 0.22 -1.68
N ILE A 53 -9.66 0.87 -0.97
CA ILE A 53 -9.79 1.07 0.48
C ILE A 53 -10.92 2.06 0.80
N GLY A 54 -11.18 3.02 -0.08
CA GLY A 54 -12.22 4.03 0.10
C GLY A 54 -13.64 3.45 0.22
N VAL A 55 -13.88 2.24 -0.29
CA VAL A 55 -15.19 1.56 -0.24
C VAL A 55 -15.32 0.57 0.92
N LEU A 56 -14.33 0.48 1.82
CA LEU A 56 -14.42 -0.42 2.96
C LEU A 56 -15.68 -0.11 3.81
N PRO A 57 -16.46 -1.14 4.17
CA PRO A 57 -17.66 -0.96 4.98
C PRO A 57 -17.28 -0.53 6.41
N GLY A 58 -18.20 0.16 7.08
CA GLY A 58 -17.92 0.86 8.34
C GLY A 58 -17.26 0.00 9.41
N GLU A 59 -17.69 -1.26 9.53
CA GLU A 59 -17.17 -2.24 10.47
C GLU A 59 -15.70 -2.63 10.26
N LEU A 60 -15.14 -2.38 9.06
CA LEU A 60 -13.73 -2.66 8.75
C LEU A 60 -12.82 -1.44 8.82
N GLN A 61 -13.40 -0.24 8.90
CA GLN A 61 -12.66 1.02 8.78
C GLN A 61 -11.71 1.24 9.96
N GLU A 62 -12.17 1.00 11.19
CA GLU A 62 -11.35 1.15 12.39
C GLU A 62 -10.19 0.16 12.39
N GLU A 63 -10.45 -1.11 12.10
CA GLU A 63 -9.41 -2.14 12.00
C GLU A 63 -8.34 -1.77 10.97
N TYR A 64 -8.75 -1.31 9.78
CA TYR A 64 -7.82 -0.84 8.76
C TYR A 64 -6.95 0.33 9.26
N LEU A 65 -7.54 1.34 9.90
CA LEU A 65 -6.81 2.50 10.39
C LEU A 65 -5.82 2.13 11.50
N CYS A 66 -6.24 1.28 12.44
CA CYS A 66 -5.38 0.74 13.50
C CYS A 66 -4.22 -0.07 12.92
N LEU A 67 -4.51 -0.97 11.98
CA LEU A 67 -3.50 -1.77 11.30
C LEU A 67 -2.52 -0.89 10.52
N LYS A 68 -3.01 0.09 9.77
CA LYS A 68 -2.19 1.04 9.02
C LYS A 68 -1.25 1.82 9.95
N SER A 69 -1.74 2.25 11.10
CA SER A 69 -0.94 2.93 12.13
C SER A 69 0.14 2.02 12.71
N LEU A 70 -0.22 0.79 13.08
CA LEU A 70 0.72 -0.24 13.57
C LEU A 70 1.83 -0.52 12.55
N ILE A 71 1.46 -0.76 11.28
CA ILE A 71 2.43 -1.04 10.22
C ILE A 71 3.33 0.17 9.97
N ARG A 72 2.81 1.40 9.99
CA ARG A 72 3.64 2.61 9.93
C ARG A 72 4.66 2.64 11.06
N LYS A 73 4.22 2.45 12.32
CA LYS A 73 5.10 2.42 13.49
C LYS A 73 6.23 1.41 13.29
N LYS A 74 5.88 0.16 12.98
CA LYS A 74 6.85 -0.95 12.85
C LYS A 74 7.82 -0.78 11.69
N ILE A 75 7.34 -0.33 10.53
CA ILE A 75 8.22 -0.04 9.40
C ILE A 75 9.14 1.14 9.74
N THR A 76 8.63 2.17 10.40
CA THR A 76 9.42 3.34 10.77
C THR A 76 10.52 3.01 11.78
N GLU A 77 10.22 2.15 12.77
CA GLU A 77 11.20 1.65 13.74
C GLU A 77 12.38 0.92 13.08
N ILE A 78 12.14 0.16 12.01
CA ILE A 78 13.17 -0.66 11.35
C ILE A 78 13.91 0.12 10.26
N TYR A 79 13.19 0.92 9.46
CA TYR A 79 13.67 1.48 8.20
C TYR A 79 13.70 3.01 8.16
N GLY A 80 13.25 3.69 9.21
CA GLY A 80 13.19 5.15 9.27
C GLY A 80 11.87 5.71 8.74
N LYS A 81 11.85 6.39 7.60
CA LYS A 81 10.60 7.01 7.10
C LYS A 81 9.86 6.09 6.13
N CYS A 82 8.55 6.25 6.03
CA CYS A 82 7.75 5.53 5.05
C CYS A 82 6.59 6.36 4.48
N VAL A 83 6.20 6.01 3.26
CA VAL A 83 5.02 6.55 2.58
C VAL A 83 3.99 5.46 2.35
N PHE A 84 2.74 5.87 2.24
CA PHE A 84 1.62 4.99 1.92
C PHE A 84 0.97 5.47 0.63
N TYR A 85 0.49 4.57 -0.21
CA TYR A 85 -0.30 5.00 -1.35
C TYR A 85 -1.24 3.92 -1.89
N GLU A 86 -2.23 4.36 -2.65
CA GLU A 86 -3.23 3.51 -3.31
C GLU A 86 -3.64 4.16 -4.64
N HIS A 87 -4.02 3.34 -5.62
CA HIS A 87 -4.51 3.79 -6.92
C HIS A 87 -6.04 3.89 -7.03
N GLY A 88 -6.79 3.65 -5.95
CA GLY A 88 -8.26 3.75 -5.91
C GLY A 88 -8.99 2.79 -6.84
N ARG A 89 -8.32 1.71 -7.26
CA ARG A 89 -8.80 0.71 -8.23
C ARG A 89 -8.42 -0.72 -7.88
N ALA A 90 -7.75 -0.92 -6.76
CA ALA A 90 -7.52 -2.21 -6.16
C ALA A 90 -7.61 -2.05 -4.64
N GLY A 91 -8.29 -2.96 -3.96
CA GLY A 91 -8.50 -2.90 -2.52
C GLY A 91 -7.25 -3.25 -1.72
N TYR A 92 -6.12 -2.61 -1.97
CA TYR A 92 -4.93 -2.78 -1.14
C TYR A 92 -4.12 -1.49 -1.07
N CYS A 93 -3.53 -1.24 0.09
CA CYS A 93 -2.72 -0.07 0.34
C CYS A 93 -1.24 -0.45 0.33
N HIS A 94 -0.43 0.27 -0.45
CA HIS A 94 1.01 0.11 -0.49
C HIS A 94 1.66 0.82 0.69
N VAL A 95 2.71 0.23 1.23
CA VAL A 95 3.59 0.84 2.24
C VAL A 95 5.04 0.72 1.78
N GLN A 96 5.72 1.85 1.62
CA GLN A 96 7.09 1.90 1.10
C GLN A 96 8.02 2.55 2.13
N PRO A 97 9.01 1.82 2.66
CA PRO A 97 10.05 2.37 3.53
C PRO A 97 11.02 3.30 2.79
N VAL A 98 10.56 4.52 2.49
CA VAL A 98 11.32 5.56 1.80
C VAL A 98 11.14 6.92 2.46
N ASN A 99 12.20 7.72 2.41
CA ASN A 99 12.15 9.15 2.70
C ASN A 99 11.99 9.94 1.39
N ALA A 100 10.84 9.78 0.73
CA ALA A 100 10.55 10.43 -0.54
C ALA A 100 9.25 11.25 -0.45
N ASN A 101 9.26 12.46 -1.02
CA ASN A 101 8.06 13.29 -1.11
C ASN A 101 7.49 13.26 -2.53
N LEU A 102 6.56 12.35 -2.78
CA LEU A 102 5.94 12.19 -4.09
C LEU A 102 4.93 13.31 -4.41
N LYS A 103 4.43 14.04 -3.40
CA LYS A 103 3.45 15.13 -3.58
C LYS A 103 3.97 16.19 -4.56
N LYS A 104 5.25 16.57 -4.46
CA LYS A 104 5.85 17.56 -5.38
C LYS A 104 5.78 17.10 -6.84
N LYS A 105 6.07 15.82 -7.11
CA LYS A 105 5.96 15.24 -8.45
C LYS A 105 4.50 15.18 -8.91
N LEU A 106 3.59 14.71 -8.05
CA LEU A 106 2.16 14.66 -8.33
C LEU A 106 1.60 16.03 -8.77
N VAL A 107 1.97 17.09 -8.04
CA VAL A 107 1.61 18.48 -8.37
C VAL A 107 2.23 18.93 -9.69
N LYS A 108 3.53 18.65 -9.91
CA LYS A 108 4.21 18.98 -11.17
C LYS A 108 3.55 18.32 -12.38
N ASP A 109 3.05 17.10 -12.20
CA ASP A 109 2.36 16.36 -13.25
C ASP A 109 0.91 16.88 -13.47
N GLY A 110 0.44 17.86 -12.68
CA GLY A 110 -0.87 18.49 -12.81
C GLY A 110 -1.97 17.86 -11.95
N LEU A 111 -1.61 17.15 -10.88
CA LEU A 111 -2.57 16.61 -9.91
C LEU A 111 -2.65 17.49 -8.67
N PHE A 112 -3.86 17.83 -8.27
CA PHE A 112 -4.10 18.75 -7.16
C PHE A 112 -4.40 17.98 -5.86
N PRO A 113 -3.62 18.23 -4.77
CA PRO A 113 -3.80 17.50 -3.53
C PRO A 113 -4.99 18.03 -2.74
N ILE A 114 -5.87 17.12 -2.35
CA ILE A 114 -6.92 17.32 -1.35
C ILE A 114 -6.38 16.78 -0.02
N LYS A 115 -6.03 17.68 0.90
CA LYS A 115 -5.52 17.31 2.22
C LYS A 115 -6.64 16.69 3.07
N LEU A 116 -6.41 15.49 3.60
CA LEU A 116 -7.32 14.88 4.57
C LEU A 116 -7.13 15.56 5.94
N GLN A 117 -8.23 15.94 6.59
CA GLN A 117 -8.19 16.51 7.93
C GLN A 117 -8.09 15.40 8.98
N LYS A 118 -8.72 14.26 8.70
CA LYS A 118 -8.69 13.05 9.53
C LYS A 118 -8.44 11.82 8.65
N PRO A 119 -7.82 10.75 9.19
CA PRO A 119 -7.63 9.51 8.42
C PRO A 119 -8.94 8.90 7.89
N THR A 120 -10.05 9.07 8.62
CA THR A 120 -11.40 8.61 8.24
C THR A 120 -11.96 9.30 7.01
N ASP A 121 -11.46 10.49 6.64
CA ASP A 121 -11.97 11.26 5.52
C ASP A 121 -11.81 10.52 4.18
N ILE A 122 -10.91 9.52 4.10
CA ILE A 122 -10.75 8.71 2.89
C ILE A 122 -12.05 7.98 2.50
N PHE A 123 -12.82 7.51 3.48
CA PHE A 123 -14.02 6.70 3.25
C PHE A 123 -15.19 7.53 2.74
N SER A 124 -15.36 8.76 3.25
CA SER A 124 -16.39 9.68 2.75
C SER A 124 -16.00 10.30 1.41
N LYS A 125 -14.73 10.70 1.24
CA LYS A 125 -14.26 11.35 0.01
C LYS A 125 -14.27 10.44 -1.21
N TYR A 126 -14.22 9.12 -1.04
CA TYR A 126 -14.37 8.19 -2.16
C TYR A 126 -15.67 8.43 -2.94
N TYR A 127 -16.79 8.59 -2.24
CA TYR A 127 -18.10 8.82 -2.86
C TYR A 127 -18.21 10.18 -3.58
N GLU A 128 -17.38 11.16 -3.20
CA GLU A 128 -17.32 12.47 -3.85
C GLU A 128 -16.44 12.47 -5.10
N LEU A 129 -15.31 11.77 -5.07
CA LEU A 129 -14.27 11.89 -6.08
C LEU A 129 -14.35 10.81 -7.16
N GLY A 130 -14.98 9.67 -6.87
CA GLY A 130 -14.93 8.49 -7.72
C GLY A 130 -13.51 7.91 -7.76
N GLN A 131 -12.81 8.06 -8.88
CA GLN A 131 -11.45 7.57 -9.04
C GLN A 131 -10.43 8.53 -8.40
N TYR A 132 -9.55 8.00 -7.55
CA TYR A 132 -8.55 8.78 -6.81
C TYR A 132 -7.18 8.11 -6.76
N LEU A 133 -6.14 8.89 -6.45
CA LEU A 133 -4.90 8.37 -5.87
C LEU A 133 -4.83 8.80 -4.41
N TYR A 134 -4.55 7.86 -3.51
CA TYR A 134 -4.22 8.17 -2.13
C TYR A 134 -2.72 8.23 -1.95
N TYR A 135 -2.24 9.22 -1.20
CA TYR A 135 -0.85 9.35 -0.81
C TYR A 135 -0.75 9.81 0.65
N GLY A 136 -0.18 8.97 1.51
CA GLY A 136 0.25 9.33 2.86
C GLY A 136 1.75 9.64 2.85
N ASP A 137 2.13 10.84 3.25
CA ASP A 137 3.54 11.24 3.27
C ASP A 137 4.33 10.64 4.46
N THR A 138 5.59 11.04 4.58
CA THR A 138 6.51 10.55 5.60
C THR A 138 6.13 10.97 7.02
N GLU A 139 5.34 12.02 7.15
CA GLU A 139 4.87 12.55 8.44
C GLU A 139 3.48 12.02 8.81
N GLY A 140 2.93 11.11 7.99
CA GLY A 140 1.61 10.51 8.21
C GLY A 140 0.44 11.34 7.67
N GLN A 141 0.70 12.48 7.03
CA GLN A 141 -0.36 13.30 6.45
C GLN A 141 -0.90 12.65 5.16
N GLY A 142 -2.21 12.41 5.14
CA GLY A 142 -2.91 11.87 3.98
C GLY A 142 -3.36 12.94 2.97
N TYR A 143 -3.28 12.59 1.70
CA TYR A 143 -3.77 13.37 0.57
C TYR A 143 -4.54 12.47 -0.40
N LEU A 144 -5.60 13.01 -0.99
CA LEU A 144 -6.26 12.44 -2.15
C LEU A 144 -6.00 13.30 -3.37
N PHE A 145 -5.93 12.67 -4.53
CA PHE A 145 -5.85 13.34 -5.83
C PHE A 145 -6.96 12.78 -6.69
N GLN A 146 -7.91 13.62 -7.10
CA GLN A 146 -8.96 13.19 -8.02
C GLN A 146 -8.35 12.88 -9.38
N ILE A 147 -8.73 11.74 -9.96
CA ILE A 147 -8.25 11.31 -11.27
C ILE A 147 -9.38 11.43 -12.29
N ASN A 148 -9.31 12.50 -13.09
CA ASN A 148 -10.23 12.80 -14.18
C ASN A 148 -9.61 12.58 -15.58
N ARG A 149 -8.45 11.92 -15.63
CA ARG A 149 -7.70 11.63 -16.85
C ARG A 149 -6.98 10.28 -16.73
N PRO A 150 -6.59 9.65 -17.84
CA PRO A 150 -5.77 8.44 -17.80
C PRO A 150 -4.47 8.69 -17.02
N ILE A 151 -4.15 7.79 -16.10
CA ILE A 151 -2.88 7.77 -15.36
C ILE A 151 -2.12 6.51 -15.76
N PRO A 152 -0.80 6.58 -15.96
CA PRO A 152 -0.01 5.39 -16.28
C PRO A 152 -0.23 4.25 -15.28
N ARG A 153 -0.24 3.01 -15.78
CA ARG A 153 -0.27 1.83 -14.91
C ARG A 153 0.92 1.90 -13.94
N GLN A 154 0.71 1.52 -12.67
CA GLN A 154 1.76 1.54 -11.64
C GLN A 154 2.38 2.92 -11.37
N TYR A 155 1.70 4.02 -11.71
CA TYR A 155 2.26 5.38 -11.64
C TYR A 155 2.94 5.76 -10.31
N LEU A 156 2.32 5.51 -9.15
CA LEU A 156 2.92 5.78 -7.83
C LEU A 156 4.14 4.89 -7.55
N ARG A 157 4.13 3.63 -8.01
CA ARG A 157 5.28 2.72 -7.93
C ARG A 157 6.44 3.25 -8.77
N THR A 158 6.19 3.63 -10.01
CA THR A 158 7.20 4.26 -10.90
C THR A 158 7.73 5.56 -10.31
N SER A 159 6.85 6.40 -9.76
CA SER A 159 7.22 7.65 -9.09
C SER A 159 8.11 7.40 -7.88
N THR A 160 7.86 6.33 -7.12
CA THR A 160 8.69 5.92 -5.99
C THR A 160 10.08 5.47 -6.45
N ALA A 161 10.14 4.59 -7.45
CA ALA A 161 11.39 4.10 -8.02
C ALA A 161 12.28 5.24 -8.56
N GLN A 162 11.67 6.21 -9.27
CA GLN A 162 12.34 7.42 -9.73
C GLN A 162 12.85 8.29 -8.56
N ALA A 163 12.04 8.48 -7.53
CA ALA A 163 12.39 9.31 -6.38
C ALA A 163 13.59 8.78 -5.59
N ILE A 164 13.81 7.46 -5.60
CA ILE A 164 14.98 6.83 -4.96
C ILE A 164 16.18 6.66 -5.91
N GLY A 165 16.10 7.19 -7.14
CA GLY A 165 17.17 7.09 -8.13
C GLY A 165 17.35 5.72 -8.78
N LYS A 166 16.33 4.84 -8.71
CA LYS A 166 16.35 3.46 -9.24
C LYS A 166 15.13 3.16 -10.11
N PRO A 167 14.92 3.91 -11.22
CA PRO A 167 13.71 3.79 -12.04
C PRO A 167 13.46 2.38 -12.60
N GLU A 168 14.50 1.60 -12.83
CA GLU A 168 14.45 0.22 -13.31
C GLU A 168 13.66 -0.71 -12.38
N LEU A 169 13.67 -0.45 -11.06
CA LEU A 169 12.94 -1.25 -10.07
C LEU A 169 11.41 -1.08 -10.16
N ALA A 170 10.92 -0.15 -10.98
CA ALA A 170 9.50 -0.05 -11.29
C ALA A 170 8.99 -1.32 -11.99
N ASP A 171 9.83 -2.00 -12.79
CA ASP A 171 9.48 -3.25 -13.46
C ASP A 171 9.78 -4.46 -12.55
N TRP A 172 8.75 -4.93 -11.85
CA TRP A 172 8.85 -6.05 -10.93
C TRP A 172 9.03 -7.41 -11.62
N HIS A 173 8.63 -7.54 -12.90
CA HIS A 173 8.84 -8.78 -13.64
C HIS A 173 10.33 -8.98 -13.93
N LYS A 174 11.00 -7.89 -14.31
CA LYS A 174 12.45 -7.90 -14.55
C LYS A 174 13.26 -7.88 -13.24
N TYR A 175 12.78 -7.18 -12.22
CA TYR A 175 13.45 -7.05 -10.92
C TYR A 175 12.52 -7.50 -9.77
N PRO A 176 12.34 -8.81 -9.57
CA PRO A 176 11.45 -9.34 -8.54
C PRO A 176 11.97 -9.15 -7.11
N GLU A 177 13.29 -9.00 -6.94
CA GLU A 177 13.94 -8.62 -5.69
C GLU A 177 13.59 -9.55 -4.51
N LEU A 178 13.65 -10.86 -4.76
CA LEU A 178 13.24 -11.90 -3.80
C LEU A 178 14.13 -11.94 -2.55
N ASP A 179 15.43 -11.66 -2.67
CA ASP A 179 16.33 -11.64 -1.50
C ASP A 179 15.98 -10.51 -0.54
N LYS A 180 15.68 -9.30 -1.06
CA LYS A 180 15.14 -8.18 -0.27
C LYS A 180 13.80 -8.56 0.35
N LEU A 181 12.95 -9.28 -0.38
CA LEU A 181 11.65 -9.73 0.13
C LEU A 181 11.82 -10.64 1.35
N TRP A 182 12.63 -11.69 1.25
CA TRP A 182 12.80 -12.65 2.35
C TRP A 182 13.56 -12.07 3.53
N THR A 183 14.53 -11.19 3.28
CA THR A 183 15.26 -10.48 4.33
C THR A 183 14.35 -9.52 5.08
N GLY A 184 13.58 -8.70 4.35
CA GLY A 184 12.58 -7.80 4.94
C GLY A 184 11.51 -8.54 5.72
N LYS A 185 11.03 -9.69 5.23
CA LYS A 185 10.06 -10.53 5.94
C LYS A 185 10.59 -10.98 7.31
N LYS A 186 11.84 -11.46 7.39
CA LYS A 186 12.45 -11.89 8.65
C LYS A 186 12.53 -10.74 9.67
N LYS A 187 12.90 -9.53 9.24
CA LYS A 187 12.97 -8.35 10.10
C LYS A 187 11.60 -7.95 10.64
N LEU A 188 10.60 -7.87 9.76
CA LEU A 188 9.24 -7.47 10.12
C LEU A 188 8.54 -8.48 11.04
N LEU A 189 8.71 -9.78 10.80
CA LEU A 189 8.20 -10.83 11.69
C LEU A 189 8.72 -10.66 13.12
N ARG A 190 10.05 -10.47 13.27
CA ARG A 190 10.68 -10.28 14.59
C ARG A 190 10.14 -9.05 15.31
N ALA A 191 9.97 -7.94 14.60
CA ALA A 191 9.49 -6.69 15.20
C ALA A 191 8.02 -6.75 15.68
N LEU A 192 7.21 -7.62 15.08
CA LEU A 192 5.81 -7.83 15.45
C LEU A 192 5.64 -8.88 16.55
N GLN A 193 6.48 -9.92 16.58
CA GLN A 193 6.49 -10.93 17.65
C GLN A 193 7.00 -10.39 18.99
N GLY A 194 7.80 -9.33 18.99
CA GLY A 194 8.31 -8.70 20.22
C GLY A 194 7.26 -7.98 21.07
N GLU A 195 6.03 -7.77 20.56
CA GLU A 195 4.92 -7.14 21.32
C GLU A 195 3.93 -8.17 21.91
N GLU A 196 3.94 -9.44 21.50
CA GLU A 196 3.06 -10.48 22.10
C GLU A 196 3.55 -10.94 23.49
N ASN A 197 4.76 -10.54 23.91
CA ASN A 197 5.39 -10.93 25.18
C ASN A 197 5.55 -9.77 26.19
N ASN A 198 4.87 -8.63 25.98
CA ASN A 198 4.88 -7.48 26.91
C ASN A 198 3.47 -7.08 27.32
#